data_AF-A0A8C6W033-F1
#
_entry.id   AF-A0A8C6W033-F1
#
_cell.length_a   1.000
_cell.length_b   1.000
_cell.length_c   1.000
_cell.angle_alpha   90.00
_cell.angle_beta   90.00
_cell.angle_gamma   90.00
#
_symmetry.space_group_name_H-M   'P 1'
#
loop_
_entity.id
_entity.type
_entity.pdbx_description
1 polymer ?
#
loop_
_entity_poly.entity_id
_entity_poly.type
_entity_poly.pdbx_seq_one_letter_code
_entity_poly.pdbx_strand_id
1 'polypeptide(L)'
;MCQGKKEYRSYRHLGYYYKKLGNHYFLTLYSHWLSPADRDQLVMELRATGWMEVEDRDAIFKELHFKTFNQAFGFMSRVALQAEKMNHHPEWFNVYNKVQITLTTHDCGGLSKRDIKMAKFIDKVALSM
;
A
#
# COMPACT_ATOMS: atom_id res chain seq x y z
N MET A 1 8.49 -18.17 15.91
CA MET A 1 9.60 -18.73 15.11
C MET A 1 9.01 -19.29 13.83
N CYS A 2 9.31 -18.71 12.66
CA CYS A 2 8.90 -19.30 11.37
C CYS A 2 10.15 -19.67 10.57
N GLN A 3 10.24 -20.96 10.25
CA GLN A 3 11.35 -21.60 9.54
C GLN A 3 11.44 -21.12 8.08
N GLY A 4 12.67 -20.88 7.62
CA GLY A 4 13.12 -21.06 6.24
C GLY A 4 12.42 -20.26 5.13
N LYS A 5 12.63 -18.93 5.07
CA LYS A 5 12.33 -18.17 3.84
C LYS A 5 13.48 -18.36 2.84
N LYS A 6 13.30 -19.20 1.81
CA LYS A 6 14.12 -19.11 0.58
C LYS A 6 13.89 -17.73 -0.04
N GLU A 7 14.95 -17.03 -0.44
CA GLU A 7 14.84 -15.74 -1.15
C GLU A 7 14.23 -15.96 -2.53
N TYR A 8 13.04 -15.41 -2.77
CA TYR A 8 12.40 -15.38 -4.08
C TYR A 8 12.47 -13.96 -4.63
N ARG A 9 13.00 -13.79 -5.84
CA ARG A 9 12.96 -12.52 -6.57
C ARG A 9 11.80 -12.56 -7.57
N SER A 10 10.92 -11.57 -7.53
CA SER A 10 9.78 -11.44 -8.44
C SER A 10 10.24 -10.78 -9.74
N TYR A 11 9.79 -11.30 -10.89
CA TYR A 11 10.11 -10.74 -12.21
C TYR A 11 8.82 -10.51 -13.01
N ARG A 12 8.81 -9.40 -13.76
CA ARG A 12 7.74 -9.01 -14.68
C ARG A 12 8.21 -9.27 -16.11
N HIS A 13 7.51 -10.13 -16.85
CA HIS A 13 7.77 -10.33 -18.29
C HIS A 13 6.46 -10.61 -19.02
N LEU A 14 6.19 -9.88 -20.11
CA LEU A 14 5.01 -10.06 -20.98
C LEU A 14 3.66 -10.10 -20.22
N GLY A 15 3.51 -9.33 -19.14
CA GLY A 15 2.26 -9.27 -18.35
C GLY A 15 2.05 -10.44 -17.38
N TYR A 16 2.96 -11.41 -17.34
CA TYR A 16 2.92 -12.52 -16.40
C TYR A 16 3.98 -12.36 -15.30
N TYR A 17 3.62 -12.78 -14.09
CA TYR A 17 4.50 -12.74 -12.93
C TYR A 17 5.10 -14.11 -12.65
N TYR A 18 6.42 -14.11 -12.47
CA TYR A 18 7.19 -15.32 -12.22
C TYR A 18 7.94 -15.21 -10.91
N LYS A 19 7.90 -16.28 -10.11
CA LYS A 19 8.88 -16.47 -9.04
C LYS A 19 10.09 -17.20 -9.61
N LYS A 20 11.28 -16.60 -9.44
CA LYS A 20 12.54 -17.26 -9.77
C LYS A 20 13.08 -18.04 -8.56
N LEU A 21 13.32 -19.33 -8.76
CA LEU A 21 14.02 -20.22 -7.82
C LEU A 21 15.20 -20.82 -8.59
N GLY A 22 16.43 -20.37 -8.31
CA GLY A 22 17.58 -20.74 -9.12
C GLY A 22 17.39 -20.31 -10.59
N ASN A 23 17.43 -21.24 -11.53
CA ASN A 23 17.22 -21.00 -12.97
C ASN A 23 15.79 -21.28 -13.47
N HIS A 24 14.85 -21.57 -12.57
CA HIS A 24 13.47 -21.90 -12.94
C HIS A 24 12.50 -20.77 -12.64
N TYR A 25 11.57 -20.55 -13.57
CA TYR A 25 10.48 -19.58 -13.46
C TYR A 25 9.16 -20.32 -13.19
N PHE A 26 8.49 -19.98 -12.09
CA PHE A 26 7.20 -20.55 -11.74
C PHE A 26 6.10 -19.51 -11.96
N LEU A 27 5.10 -19.85 -12.78
CA LEU A 27 3.86 -19.08 -12.88
C LEU A 27 3.09 -19.21 -11.56
N THR A 28 2.89 -18.10 -10.86
CA THR A 28 2.10 -18.11 -9.63
C THR A 28 0.64 -17.81 -9.96
N LEU A 29 -0.24 -18.79 -9.83
CA LEU A 29 -1.70 -18.64 -10.03
C LEU A 29 -2.38 -17.74 -8.97
N TYR A 30 -1.70 -17.41 -7.87
CA TYR A 30 -2.22 -16.57 -6.78
C TYR A 30 -1.33 -15.36 -6.53
N SER A 31 -1.43 -14.45 -7.50
CA SER A 31 -0.92 -13.09 -7.45
C SER A 31 -1.61 -12.33 -6.31
N HIS A 32 -0.88 -11.96 -5.24
CA HIS A 32 -1.41 -11.10 -4.18
C HIS A 32 -1.45 -9.62 -4.56
N TRP A 33 -0.78 -9.27 -5.67
CA TRP A 33 -0.74 -7.93 -6.26
C TRP A 33 -2.05 -7.60 -7.01
N LEU A 34 -2.29 -6.31 -7.24
CA LEU A 34 -3.39 -5.84 -8.08
C LEU A 34 -3.18 -6.31 -9.53
N SER A 35 -4.25 -6.84 -10.13
CA SER A 35 -4.26 -7.11 -11.57
C SER A 35 -4.21 -5.79 -12.36
N PRO A 36 -3.83 -5.78 -13.64
CA PRO A 36 -3.88 -4.58 -14.47
C PRO A 36 -5.27 -3.92 -14.48
N ALA A 37 -6.34 -4.71 -14.63
CA ALA A 37 -7.72 -4.21 -14.60
C ALA A 37 -8.10 -3.62 -13.23
N ASP A 38 -7.73 -4.30 -12.14
CA ASP A 38 -7.97 -3.79 -10.77
C ASP A 38 -7.18 -2.50 -10.55
N ARG A 39 -5.95 -2.38 -11.10
CA ARG A 39 -5.14 -1.17 -11.00
C ARG A 39 -5.82 -0.01 -11.73
N ASP A 40 -6.18 -0.22 -12.99
CA ASP A 40 -6.80 0.82 -13.81
C ASP A 40 -8.06 1.39 -13.16
N GLN A 41 -8.90 0.53 -12.58
CA GLN A 41 -10.10 0.97 -11.90
C GLN A 41 -9.81 1.55 -10.50
N LEU A 42 -9.18 0.79 -9.61
CA LEU A 42 -9.10 1.14 -8.19
C LEU A 42 -8.09 2.24 -7.93
N VAL A 43 -6.98 2.30 -8.66
CA VAL A 43 -6.01 3.41 -8.52
C VAL A 43 -6.58 4.68 -9.13
N MET A 44 -7.35 4.60 -10.21
CA MET A 44 -8.05 5.77 -10.77
C MET A 44 -9.04 6.38 -9.77
N GLU A 45 -9.81 5.55 -9.04
CA GLU A 45 -10.67 6.03 -7.95
C GLU A 45 -9.89 6.78 -6.87
N LEU A 46 -8.72 6.25 -6.47
CA LEU A 46 -7.89 6.88 -5.44
C LEU A 46 -7.22 8.17 -5.94
N ARG A 47 -6.89 8.28 -7.23
CA ARG A 47 -6.42 9.53 -7.84
C ARG A 47 -7.44 10.66 -7.70
N ALA A 48 -8.73 10.33 -7.84
CA ALA A 48 -9.80 11.31 -7.67
C ALA A 48 -9.88 11.87 -6.24
N THR A 49 -9.32 11.16 -5.25
CA THR A 49 -9.22 11.62 -3.86
C THR A 49 -7.82 12.11 -3.49
N GLY A 50 -6.90 12.26 -4.45
CA GLY A 50 -5.57 12.85 -4.26
C GLY A 50 -4.45 11.87 -3.89
N TRP A 51 -4.66 10.56 -4.05
CA TRP A 51 -3.55 9.60 -4.05
C TRP A 51 -2.80 9.62 -5.37
N MET A 52 -1.49 9.42 -5.32
CA MET A 52 -0.60 9.39 -6.49
C MET A 52 0.22 8.10 -6.47
N GLU A 53 0.59 7.59 -7.64
CA GLU A 53 1.60 6.52 -7.70
C GLU A 53 2.99 7.09 -7.41
N VAL A 54 3.83 6.31 -6.74
CA VAL A 54 5.22 6.68 -6.47
C VAL A 54 6.07 6.33 -7.69
N GLU A 55 6.92 7.26 -8.12
CA GLU A 55 7.86 7.00 -9.22
C GLU A 55 8.85 5.88 -8.84
N ASP A 56 9.12 4.98 -9.79
CA ASP A 56 10.03 3.83 -9.65
C ASP A 56 9.74 2.86 -8.48
N ARG A 57 8.56 2.96 -7.87
CA ARG A 57 8.14 2.09 -6.78
C ARG A 57 6.67 1.72 -6.91
N ASP A 58 6.36 0.44 -6.80
CA ASP A 58 4.97 -0.02 -6.82
C ASP A 58 4.26 0.27 -5.49
N ALA A 59 3.87 1.54 -5.31
CA ALA A 59 3.27 2.10 -4.12
C ALA A 59 2.37 3.28 -4.49
N ILE A 60 1.48 3.65 -3.57
CA ILE A 60 0.69 4.88 -3.64
C ILE A 60 1.03 5.80 -2.49
N PHE A 61 0.97 7.11 -2.74
CA PHE A 61 1.32 8.17 -1.82
C PHE A 61 0.20 9.20 -1.69
N LYS A 62 0.04 9.77 -0.50
CA LYS A 62 -0.81 10.93 -0.26
C LYS A 62 -0.25 11.78 0.87
N GLU A 63 -0.38 13.10 0.73
CA GLU A 63 -0.10 14.07 1.78
C GLU A 63 -1.42 14.67 2.30
N LEU A 64 -1.56 14.73 3.63
CA LEU A 64 -2.71 15.30 4.32
C LEU A 64 -2.26 16.45 5.22
N HIS A 65 -3.08 17.50 5.27
CA HIS A 65 -2.87 18.68 6.10
C HIS A 65 -4.04 18.87 7.05
N PHE A 66 -3.76 18.96 8.34
CA PHE A 66 -4.74 19.18 9.42
C PHE A 66 -4.61 20.61 9.97
N LYS A 67 -5.51 21.04 10.87
CA LYS A 67 -5.38 22.38 11.47
C LYS A 67 -4.30 22.43 12.55
N THR A 68 -4.10 21.34 13.29
CA THR A 68 -3.17 21.26 14.42
C THR A 68 -2.48 19.91 14.48
N PHE A 69 -1.38 19.84 15.23
CA PHE A 69 -0.72 18.57 15.55
C PHE A 69 -1.66 17.58 16.28
N ASN A 70 -2.50 18.06 17.20
CA ASN A 70 -3.43 17.20 17.92
C ASN A 70 -4.41 16.50 16.98
N GLN A 71 -4.97 17.22 15.99
CA GLN A 71 -5.81 16.62 14.96
C GLN A 71 -5.05 15.60 14.10
N ALA A 72 -3.83 15.94 13.65
CA ALA A 72 -3.00 15.02 12.88
C ALA A 72 -2.71 13.73 13.66
N PHE A 73 -2.35 13.83 14.94
CA PHE A 73 -2.05 12.67 15.77
C PHE A 73 -3.30 11.85 16.12
N GLY A 74 -4.45 12.51 16.30
CA GLY A 74 -5.76 11.83 16.45
C GLY A 74 -6.14 11.04 15.21
N PHE A 75 -5.94 11.61 14.02
CA PHE A 75 -6.06 10.91 12.74
C PHE A 75 -5.13 9.68 12.68
N MET A 76 -3.83 9.88 12.96
CA MET A 76 -2.82 8.81 12.94
C MET A 76 -3.19 7.67 13.90
N SER A 77 -3.65 7.99 15.10
CA SER A 77 -4.06 6.99 16.10
C SER A 77 -5.21 6.09 15.58
N ARG A 78 -6.21 6.66 14.91
CA ARG A 78 -7.31 5.89 14.31
C ARG A 78 -6.83 4.99 13.16
N VAL A 79 -5.90 5.48 12.34
CA VAL A 79 -5.26 4.68 11.28
C VAL A 79 -4.43 3.55 11.86
N ALA A 80 -3.67 3.78 12.93
CA ALA A 80 -2.86 2.75 13.59
C ALA A 80 -3.72 1.58 14.12
N LEU A 81 -4.87 1.87 14.74
CA LEU A 81 -5.80 0.83 15.20
C LEU A 81 -6.33 -0.05 14.05
N GLN A 82 -6.63 0.57 12.90
CA GLN A 82 -7.06 -0.17 11.72
C GLN A 82 -5.92 -0.95 11.08
N ALA A 83 -4.70 -0.40 11.07
CA ALA A 83 -3.50 -1.07 10.59
C ALA A 83 -3.23 -2.37 11.36
N GLU A 84 -3.32 -2.33 12.69
CA GLU A 84 -3.23 -3.53 13.54
C GLU A 84 -4.32 -4.55 13.21
N LYS A 85 -5.58 -4.12 13.09
CA LYS A 85 -6.69 -5.01 12.73
C LYS A 85 -6.51 -5.65 11.35
N MET A 86 -5.90 -4.94 10.41
CA MET A 86 -5.63 -5.42 9.06
C MET A 86 -4.33 -6.23 8.95
N ASN A 87 -3.47 -6.17 9.97
CA ASN A 87 -2.07 -6.57 9.88
C ASN A 87 -1.40 -6.01 8.61
N HIS A 88 -1.59 -4.71 8.38
CA HIS A 88 -1.09 -3.99 7.21
C HIS A 88 -0.80 -2.54 7.58
N HIS A 89 0.47 -2.19 7.65
CA HIS A 89 0.92 -0.92 8.24
C HIS A 89 1.32 0.08 7.15
N PRO A 90 0.95 1.37 7.30
CA PRO A 90 1.45 2.41 6.40
C PRO A 90 2.92 2.72 6.69
N GLU A 91 3.62 3.16 5.66
CA GLU A 91 4.83 3.97 5.83
C GLU A 91 4.41 5.42 5.91
N TRP A 92 4.83 6.16 6.94
CA TRP A 92 4.45 7.56 7.05
C TRP A 92 5.52 8.46 7.67
N PHE A 93 5.38 9.75 7.40
CA PHE A 93 6.20 10.80 7.97
C PHE A 93 5.26 11.92 8.44
N ASN A 94 5.40 12.35 9.69
CA ASN A 94 4.59 13.42 10.27
C ASN A 94 5.48 14.57 10.76
N VAL A 95 5.11 15.79 10.38
CA VAL A 95 5.69 17.03 10.91
C VAL A 95 4.54 17.97 11.24
N TYR A 96 4.34 18.23 12.53
CA TYR A 96 3.25 19.07 13.04
C TYR A 96 1.89 18.64 12.46
N ASN A 97 1.24 19.48 11.69
CA ASN A 97 -0.09 19.25 11.14
C ASN A 97 -0.07 18.51 9.78
N LYS A 98 1.09 18.07 9.29
CA LYS A 98 1.25 17.41 7.99
C LYS A 98 1.55 15.93 8.16
N VAL A 99 0.83 15.07 7.44
CA VAL A 99 1.06 13.61 7.42
C VAL A 99 1.24 13.14 5.99
N GLN A 100 2.41 12.64 5.67
CA GLN A 100 2.75 12.00 4.41
C GLN A 100 2.63 10.50 4.57
N ILE A 101 1.90 9.83 3.67
CA ILE A 101 1.58 8.40 3.77
C ILE A 101 1.95 7.72 2.46
N THR A 102 2.71 6.64 2.55
CA THR A 102 2.97 5.70 1.45
C THR A 102 2.41 4.32 1.81
N LEU A 103 1.73 3.69 0.85
CA LEU A 103 1.18 2.35 0.99
C LEU A 103 1.74 1.43 -0.08
N THR A 104 2.24 0.28 0.35
CA THR A 104 2.61 -0.86 -0.48
C THR A 104 2.53 -2.14 0.36
N THR A 105 2.39 -3.29 -0.29
CA THR A 105 2.40 -4.58 0.40
C THR A 105 3.76 -5.24 0.27
N HIS A 106 4.55 -5.21 1.35
CA HIS A 106 5.91 -5.77 1.38
C HIS A 106 5.97 -7.25 1.02
N ASP A 107 5.01 -8.06 1.49
CA ASP A 107 4.99 -9.51 1.25
C ASP A 107 4.90 -9.88 -0.25
N CYS A 108 4.30 -8.99 -1.05
CA CYS A 108 4.27 -9.13 -2.50
C CYS A 108 5.11 -8.06 -3.21
N GLY A 109 5.93 -7.26 -2.52
CA GLY A 109 6.79 -6.27 -3.17
C GLY A 109 6.06 -5.31 -4.12
N GLY A 110 4.81 -4.93 -3.81
CA GLY A 110 4.00 -4.07 -4.67
C GLY A 110 2.58 -3.84 -4.15
N LEU A 111 1.75 -3.18 -4.95
CA LEU A 111 0.37 -2.83 -4.57
C LEU A 111 -0.55 -4.06 -4.54
N SER A 112 -1.34 -4.16 -3.48
CA SER A 112 -2.38 -5.17 -3.32
C SER A 112 -3.75 -4.56 -2.97
N LYS A 113 -4.77 -5.41 -2.87
CA LYS A 113 -6.09 -5.02 -2.34
C LYS A 113 -6.04 -4.53 -0.88
N ARG A 114 -4.98 -4.84 -0.11
CA ARG A 114 -4.80 -4.33 1.26
C ARG A 114 -4.48 -2.84 1.25
N ASP A 115 -3.63 -2.40 0.31
CA ASP A 115 -3.28 -0.99 0.12
C ASP A 115 -4.52 -0.18 -0.26
N ILE A 116 -5.34 -0.68 -1.19
CA ILE A 116 -6.59 -0.03 -1.58
C ILE A 116 -7.57 0.09 -0.39
N LYS A 117 -7.72 -0.98 0.41
CA LYS A 117 -8.59 -0.95 1.60
C LYS A 117 -8.09 0.06 2.64
N MET A 118 -6.77 0.10 2.86
CA MET A 118 -6.16 1.04 3.80
C MET A 118 -6.32 2.49 3.32
N ALA A 119 -6.08 2.77 2.04
CA ALA A 119 -6.26 4.09 1.43
C ALA A 119 -7.70 4.61 1.60
N LYS A 120 -8.70 3.77 1.28
CA LYS A 120 -10.12 4.12 1.45
C LYS A 120 -10.49 4.37 2.92
N PHE A 121 -9.92 3.61 3.85
CA PHE A 121 -10.12 3.85 5.28
C PHE A 121 -9.49 5.18 5.73
N ILE A 122 -8.26 5.44 5.31
CA ILE A 122 -7.55 6.71 5.57
C ILE A 122 -8.39 7.90 5.09
N ASP A 123 -8.91 7.85 3.86
CA ASP A 123 -9.76 8.91 3.32
C ASP A 123 -11.01 9.13 4.17
N LYS A 124 -11.68 8.04 4.59
CA LYS A 124 -12.85 8.12 5.47
C LYS A 124 -12.52 8.78 6.82
N VAL A 125 -11.38 8.44 7.42
CA VAL A 125 -10.96 9.02 8.70
C VAL A 125 -10.61 10.51 8.52
N ALA A 126 -9.87 10.85 7.47
CA ALA A 126 -9.49 12.22 7.16
C ALA A 126 -10.71 13.14 6.94
N LEU A 127 -11.76 12.66 6.27
CA LEU A 127 -13.00 13.42 6.06
C LEU A 127 -13.80 13.69 7.36
N SER A 128 -13.47 13.01 8.45
CA SER A 128 -14.17 13.13 9.75
C SER A 128 -13.37 13.91 10.80
N MET A 129 -12.31 14.62 10.40
CA MET A 129 -11.41 15.41 11.23
C MET A 129 -11.49 16.89 10.86
#